data_AF-A0A838QFN4-F1
#
_entry.id   AF-A0A838QFN4-F1
#
_cell.length_a   1.000
_cell.length_b   1.000
_cell.length_c   1.000
_cell.angle_alpha   90.00
_cell.angle_beta   90.00
_cell.angle_gamma   90.00
#
_symmetry.space_group_name_H-M   'P 1'
#
loop_
_entity.id
_entity.type
_entity.pdbx_description
1 polymer ?
#
loop_
_entity_poly.entity_id
_entity_poly.type
_entity_poly.pdbx_seq_one_letter_code
_entity_poly.pdbx_strand_id
1 'polypeptide(L)'
;MSMSASYDEVEKFVRDEVAALTAAAPEAVTADTVLVGSNRVVDSADLVMLLLAAEEFARDNLNVAFDWTSDSAMSEARSTLR
;
A
#
# COMPACT_ATOMS: atom_id res chain seq x y z
N MET A 1 -0.47 -19.99 15.23
CA MET A 1 0.70 -19.30 14.63
C MET A 1 0.40 -17.83 14.68
N SER A 2 1.23 -17.02 15.33
CA SER A 2 1.07 -15.56 15.30
C SER A 2 1.59 -15.09 13.95
N MET A 3 0.67 -14.68 13.07
CA MET A 3 0.98 -14.12 11.76
C MET A 3 1.21 -12.62 11.96
N SER A 4 2.46 -12.19 11.86
CA SER A 4 2.87 -10.78 11.95
C SER A 4 3.92 -10.54 10.88
N ALA A 5 3.60 -9.78 9.85
CA ALA A 5 4.58 -9.29 8.90
C ALA A 5 5.39 -8.17 9.57
N SER A 6 6.71 -8.21 9.38
CA SER A 6 7.62 -7.14 9.74
C SER A 6 7.44 -5.93 8.82
N TYR A 7 7.90 -4.75 9.26
CA TYR A 7 7.90 -3.55 8.42
C TYR A 7 8.68 -3.75 7.12
N ASP A 8 9.78 -4.51 7.16
CA ASP A 8 10.59 -4.82 5.98
C ASP A 8 9.81 -5.66 4.95
N GLU A 9 8.98 -6.60 5.41
CA GLU A 9 8.12 -7.41 4.53
C GLU A 9 7.01 -6.58 3.89
N VAL A 10 6.38 -5.69 4.67
CA VAL A 10 5.37 -4.75 4.17
C VAL A 10 5.99 -3.79 3.15
N GLU A 11 7.15 -3.22 3.47
CA GLU A 11 7.86 -2.30 2.59
C GLU A 11 8.26 -3.00 1.29
N LYS A 12 8.82 -4.21 1.38
CA LYS A 12 9.18 -5.00 0.21
C LYS A 12 7.97 -5.27 -0.66
N PHE A 13 6.85 -5.69 -0.08
CA PHE A 13 5.60 -5.94 -0.80
C PHE A 13 5.14 -4.69 -1.57
N VAL A 14 5.08 -3.52 -0.90
CA VAL A 14 4.65 -2.27 -1.54
C VAL A 14 5.60 -1.88 -2.67
N ARG A 15 6.92 -2.04 -2.49
CA ARG A 15 7.92 -1.75 -3.53
C ARG A 15 7.74 -2.63 -4.75
N ASP A 16 7.56 -3.93 -4.55
CA ASP A 16 7.39 -4.90 -5.63
C ASP A 16 6.10 -4.61 -6.43
N GLU A 17 4.98 -4.34 -5.74
CA GLU A 17 3.70 -4.05 -6.40
C GLU A 17 3.73 -2.72 -7.18
N VAL A 18 4.30 -1.66 -6.60
CA VAL A 18 4.47 -0.39 -7.32
C VAL A 18 5.34 -0.57 -8.55
N ALA A 19 6.46 -1.30 -8.43
CA ALA A 19 7.35 -1.56 -9.56
C ALA A 19 6.65 -2.35 -10.67
N ALA A 20 5.83 -3.34 -10.31
CA ALA A 20 5.04 -4.13 -11.25
C ALA A 20 4.01 -3.26 -11.99
N LEU A 21 3.28 -2.40 -11.27
CA LEU A 21 2.27 -1.50 -11.84
C LEU A 21 2.89 -0.44 -12.77
N THR A 22 4.06 0.11 -12.41
CA THR A 22 4.72 1.16 -13.21
C THR A 22 5.68 0.61 -14.27
N ALA A 23 5.82 -0.72 -14.39
CA ALA A 23 6.85 -1.39 -15.18
C ALA A 23 8.28 -0.86 -14.89
N ALA A 24 8.51 -0.42 -13.66
CA ALA A 24 9.80 0.08 -13.21
C ALA A 24 10.63 -1.07 -12.63
N ALA A 25 11.93 -0.85 -12.52
CA ALA A 25 12.79 -1.75 -11.75
C ALA A 25 12.43 -1.62 -10.25
N PRO A 26 12.31 -2.71 -9.47
CA PRO A 26 12.02 -2.64 -8.02
C PRO A 26 12.97 -1.72 -7.25
N GLU A 27 14.21 -1.61 -7.70
CA GLU A 27 15.27 -0.78 -7.12
C GLU A 27 15.05 0.72 -7.38
N ALA A 28 14.23 1.07 -8.37
CA ALA A 28 13.87 2.46 -8.68
C ALA A 28 12.72 2.97 -7.79
N VAL A 29 11.97 2.08 -7.14
CA VAL A 29 10.97 2.45 -6.15
C VAL A 29 11.68 2.65 -4.83
N THR A 30 11.63 3.87 -4.28
CA THR A 30 12.31 4.29 -3.03
C THR A 30 11.27 4.70 -1.99
N ALA A 31 11.68 4.98 -0.74
CA ALA A 31 10.74 5.47 0.28
C ALA A 31 10.19 6.87 -0.07
N ASP A 32 10.91 7.62 -0.91
CA ASP A 32 10.54 8.95 -1.37
C ASP A 32 9.66 8.93 -2.64
N THR A 33 9.32 7.74 -3.15
CA THR A 33 8.48 7.61 -4.35
C THR A 33 7.07 8.13 -4.06
N VAL A 34 6.68 9.17 -4.80
CA VAL A 34 5.36 9.80 -4.66
C VAL A 34 4.28 8.93 -5.30
N LEU A 35 3.33 8.45 -4.51
CA LEU A 35 2.20 7.64 -4.99
C LEU A 35 0.94 8.47 -5.26
N VAL A 36 0.77 9.61 -4.60
CA VAL A 36 -0.43 10.46 -4.69
C VAL A 36 -0.04 11.93 -4.80
N GLY A 37 -0.81 12.71 -5.56
CA GLY A 37 -0.60 14.14 -5.73
C GLY A 37 0.22 14.51 -6.97
N SER A 38 0.96 15.61 -6.88
CA SER A 38 1.83 16.11 -7.95
C SER A 38 3.08 15.25 -8.10
N ASN A 39 3.51 14.96 -9.33
CA ASN A 39 4.63 14.06 -9.66
C ASN A 39 4.45 12.60 -9.20
N ARG A 40 3.21 12.13 -9.05
CA ARG A 40 2.95 10.72 -8.77
C ARG A 40 3.43 9.80 -9.90
N VAL A 41 3.93 8.63 -9.53
CA VAL A 41 4.41 7.61 -10.48
C VAL A 41 3.33 6.62 -10.92
N VAL A 42 2.25 6.50 -10.15
CA VAL A 42 1.07 5.67 -10.43
C VAL A 42 -0.12 6.55 -10.82
N ASP A 43 -0.97 6.09 -11.73
CA ASP A 43 -2.24 6.76 -12.00
C ASP A 43 -3.32 6.37 -10.96
N SER A 44 -4.54 6.90 -11.10
CA SER A 44 -5.61 6.62 -10.15
C SER A 44 -6.09 5.16 -10.20
N ALA A 45 -6.00 4.51 -11.36
CA ALA A 45 -6.38 3.11 -11.51
C ALA A 45 -5.30 2.20 -10.88
N ASP A 46 -4.03 2.49 -11.16
CA ASP A 46 -2.90 1.78 -10.56
C ASP A 46 -2.91 1.89 -9.03
N LEU A 47 -3.21 3.08 -8.50
CA LEU A 47 -3.33 3.28 -7.05
C LEU A 47 -4.43 2.41 -6.43
N VAL A 48 -5.58 2.27 -7.10
CA VAL A 48 -6.65 1.38 -6.62
C VAL A 48 -6.19 -0.07 -6.64
N MET A 49 -5.48 -0.50 -7.69
CA MET A 49 -4.93 -1.86 -7.78
C MET A 49 -3.94 -2.14 -6.63
N LEU A 50 -3.06 -1.18 -6.34
CA LEU A 50 -2.12 -1.28 -5.21
C LEU A 50 -2.85 -1.45 -3.87
N LEU A 51 -3.93 -0.69 -3.64
CA LEU A 51 -4.71 -0.77 -2.41
C LEU A 51 -5.45 -2.11 -2.26
N LEU A 52 -5.97 -2.66 -3.35
CA LEU A 52 -6.60 -3.98 -3.37
C LEU A 52 -5.57 -5.09 -3.08
N ALA A 53 -4.39 -5.00 -3.68
CA ALA A 53 -3.30 -5.94 -3.40
C ALA A 53 -2.86 -5.85 -1.93
N ALA A 54 -2.78 -4.64 -1.37
CA ALA A 54 -2.44 -4.43 0.04
C ALA A 54 -3.51 -5.01 0.99
N GLU A 55 -4.80 -4.92 0.62
CA GLU A 55 -5.88 -5.57 1.37
C GLU A 55 -5.71 -7.09 1.40
N GLU A 56 -5.42 -7.70 0.24
CA GLU A 56 -5.16 -9.14 0.15
C GLU A 56 -3.94 -9.55 0.98
N PHE A 57 -2.84 -8.81 0.88
CA PHE A 57 -1.65 -9.03 1.69
C PHE A 57 -1.95 -8.97 3.20
N ALA A 58 -2.69 -7.96 3.65
CA ALA A 58 -3.05 -7.80 5.06
C ALA A 58 -3.98 -8.92 5.55
N ARG A 59 -4.91 -9.37 4.71
CA ARG A 59 -5.79 -10.50 5.01
C ARG A 59 -4.99 -11.78 5.22
N ASP A 60 -4.07 -12.07 4.29
CA ASP A 60 -3.35 -13.34 4.27
C ASP A 60 -2.21 -13.39 5.30
N ASN A 61 -1.54 -12.27 5.55
CA ASN A 61 -0.31 -12.23 6.37
C ASN A 61 -0.50 -11.64 7.76
N LEU A 62 -1.54 -10.83 7.97
CA LEU A 62 -1.83 -10.17 9.25
C LEU A 62 -3.15 -10.62 9.87
N ASN A 63 -3.93 -11.46 9.15
CA ASN A 63 -5.27 -11.87 9.54
C ASN A 63 -6.18 -10.64 9.83
N VAL A 64 -5.98 -9.57 9.07
CA VAL A 64 -6.77 -8.34 9.11
C VAL A 64 -7.70 -8.32 7.91
N ALA A 65 -9.00 -8.37 8.14
CA ALA A 65 -9.99 -8.11 7.10
C ALA A 65 -10.27 -6.60 7.03
N PHE A 66 -10.15 -6.00 5.86
CA PHE A 66 -10.54 -4.62 5.66
C PHE A 66 -12.07 -4.54 5.59
N ASP A 67 -12.67 -3.82 6.52
CA ASP A 67 -14.12 -3.61 6.56
C ASP A 67 -14.47 -2.28 5.89
N TRP A 68 -14.86 -2.37 4.62
CA TRP A 68 -15.32 -1.24 3.80
C TRP A 68 -16.57 -0.53 4.35
N THR A 69 -17.26 -1.13 5.32
CA THR A 69 -18.46 -0.57 5.96
C THR A 69 -18.18 0.04 7.33
N SER A 70 -16.95 -0.10 7.84
CA SER A 70 -16.54 0.49 9.10
C SER A 70 -16.19 1.96 8.94
N ASP A 71 -16.62 2.79 9.90
CA ASP A 71 -16.22 4.21 10.01
C ASP A 71 -14.68 4.39 10.04
N SER A 72 -13.92 3.34 10.40
CA SER A 72 -12.44 3.35 10.38
C SER A 72 -11.82 3.26 8.99
N ALA A 73 -12.53 2.74 7.99
CA ALA A 73 -12.04 2.64 6.60
C ALA A 73 -12.12 4.00 5.86
N MET A 74 -13.03 4.87 6.29
CA MET A 74 -13.24 6.23 5.79
C MET A 74 -12.71 7.31 6.75
N SER A 75 -12.17 6.91 7.91
CA SER A 75 -11.76 7.87 8.93
C SER A 75 -10.56 8.67 8.44
N GLU A 76 -10.65 9.98 8.56
CA GLU A 76 -9.54 10.93 8.68
C GLU A 76 -8.66 10.58 9.90
N ALA A 77 -8.14 9.35 9.98
CA ALA A 77 -7.25 8.91 11.04
C ALA A 77 -5.88 9.54 10.80
N ARG A 78 -5.77 10.81 11.20
CA ARG A 78 -4.55 11.56 11.46
C ARG A 78 -3.60 11.66 10.26
N SER A 79 -3.99 12.45 9.28
CA SER A 79 -3.03 13.11 8.41
C SER A 79 -1.94 13.77 9.27
N THR A 80 -0.70 13.34 9.11
CA THR A 80 0.48 13.97 9.71
C THR A 80 0.87 15.28 9.02
N LEU A 81 0.08 15.76 8.05
CA LEU A 81 0.19 17.10 7.46
C LEU A 81 -0.55 18.15 8.30
N ARG A 82 -0.19 18.25 9.57
CA ARG A 82 -0.36 19.47 10.37
C ARG A 82 1.02 20.02 10.71
#